data_AF-A0A3Q3JGB5-F1
#
_entry.id   AF-A0A3Q3JGB5-F1
#
_cell.length_a   1.000
_cell.length_b   1.000
_cell.length_c   1.000
_cell.angle_alpha   90.00
_cell.angle_beta   90.00
_cell.angle_gamma   90.00
#
_symmetry.space_group_name_H-M   'P 1'
#
loop_
_entity.id
_entity.type
_entity.pdbx_description
1 polymer ?
#
loop_
_entity_poly.entity_id
_entity_poly.type
_entity_poly.pdbx_seq_one_letter_code
_entity_poly.pdbx_strand_id
1 'polypeptide(L)'
;VRHPVVVTVVCLCDGVKFGQLCNGNPTNSRRTSDRWGQGHYGARRGNREHKGLDIKCSDGSAVYAPFDVTLNGRAIPYGDPNKAAIDNGINLRGKGLCFKLFYVSPDRTSGSVRKGQRIGTMLPMQSVYPGITSHVHVQMCDRSNPTRYF
;
A
#
# COMPACT_ATOMS: atom_id res chain seq x y z
N VAL A 1 -8.54 57.70 -1.08
CA VAL A 1 -7.40 56.76 -1.03
C VAL A 1 -7.95 55.34 -1.23
N ARG A 2 -7.72 54.69 -2.37
CA ARG A 2 -8.20 53.33 -2.64
C ARG A 2 -7.07 52.35 -2.30
N HIS A 3 -7.29 51.47 -1.33
CA HIS A 3 -6.34 50.41 -1.01
C HIS A 3 -6.60 49.20 -1.92
N PRO A 4 -5.57 48.63 -2.56
CA PRO A 4 -5.73 47.37 -3.28
C PRO A 4 -5.90 46.24 -2.26
N VAL A 5 -7.05 45.58 -2.28
CA VAL A 5 -7.25 44.32 -1.57
C VAL A 5 -6.53 43.24 -2.37
N VAL A 6 -5.37 42.81 -1.89
CA VAL A 6 -4.65 41.66 -2.44
C VAL A 6 -5.37 40.40 -1.96
N VAL A 7 -6.18 39.80 -2.85
CA VAL A 7 -6.76 38.48 -2.62
C VAL A 7 -5.69 37.45 -2.93
N THR A 8 -5.03 36.95 -1.90
CA THR A 8 -4.11 35.82 -2.01
C THR A 8 -4.92 34.55 -2.26
N VAL A 9 -4.97 34.08 -3.51
CA VAL A 9 -5.52 32.77 -3.86
C VAL A 9 -4.56 31.72 -3.32
N VAL A 10 -4.88 31.16 -2.15
CA VAL A 10 -4.18 29.98 -1.62
C VAL A 10 -4.61 28.79 -2.45
N CYS A 11 -3.81 28.44 -3.45
CA CYS A 11 -3.97 27.19 -4.19
C CYS A 11 -3.67 26.04 -3.22
N LEU A 12 -4.71 25.46 -2.62
CA LEU A 12 -4.58 24.22 -1.85
C LEU A 12 -4.19 23.12 -2.84
N CYS A 13 -2.90 22.85 -2.94
CA CYS A 13 -2.43 21.66 -3.63
C CYS A 13 -2.91 20.45 -2.81
N ASP A 14 -4.05 19.87 -3.20
CA ASP A 14 -4.51 18.60 -2.64
C ASP A 14 -3.40 17.56 -2.81
N GLY A 15 -2.73 17.23 -1.70
CA GLY A 15 -1.67 16.25 -1.69
C GLY A 15 -2.19 14.89 -2.16
N VAL A 16 -1.35 14.11 -2.85
CA VAL A 16 -1.72 12.77 -3.31
C VAL A 16 -2.20 11.93 -2.12
N LYS A 17 -3.39 11.34 -2.26
CA LYS A 17 -3.97 10.40 -1.29
C LYS A 17 -4.29 9.07 -1.94
N PHE A 18 -4.01 7.98 -1.24
CA PHE A 18 -4.35 6.63 -1.71
C PHE A 18 -5.86 6.42 -1.55
N GLY A 19 -6.53 6.10 -2.66
CA GLY A 19 -7.88 5.54 -2.61
C GLY A 19 -7.91 4.18 -1.92
N GLN A 20 -9.11 3.64 -1.73
CA GLN A 20 -9.34 2.31 -1.15
C GLN A 20 -8.43 1.26 -1.80
N LEU A 21 -7.64 0.57 -0.98
CA LEU A 21 -6.80 -0.53 -1.44
C LEU A 21 -7.49 -1.88 -1.34
N CYS A 22 -8.39 -2.08 -0.37
CA CYS A 22 -8.97 -3.39 -0.09
C CYS A 22 -10.49 -3.34 0.01
N ASN A 23 -11.19 -4.32 -0.57
CA ASN A 23 -12.65 -4.39 -0.60
C ASN A 23 -13.32 -4.24 0.77
N GLY A 24 -12.78 -4.85 1.83
CA GLY A 24 -13.31 -4.73 3.19
C GLY A 24 -12.80 -3.54 4.00
N ASN A 25 -12.05 -2.60 3.40
CA ASN A 25 -11.40 -1.51 4.11
C ASN A 25 -11.43 -0.18 3.32
N PRO A 26 -12.60 0.47 3.18
CA PRO A 26 -12.77 1.65 2.34
C PRO A 26 -11.94 2.86 2.78
N THR A 27 -11.59 2.94 4.06
CA THR A 27 -10.82 4.06 4.65
C THR A 27 -9.34 3.76 4.78
N ASN A 28 -8.86 2.62 4.28
CA ASN A 28 -7.47 2.17 4.45
C ASN A 28 -7.02 2.16 5.92
N SER A 29 -7.86 1.67 6.82
CA SER A 29 -7.51 1.46 8.22
C SER A 29 -6.23 0.62 8.35
N ARG A 30 -5.33 1.07 9.22
CA ARG A 30 -3.97 0.51 9.37
C ARG A 30 -3.99 -0.68 10.33
N ARG A 31 -3.15 -1.68 10.07
CA ARG A 31 -2.83 -2.72 11.06
C ARG A 31 -2.13 -2.07 12.25
N THR A 32 -2.56 -2.45 13.45
CA THR A 32 -2.03 -1.96 14.73
C THR A 32 -1.02 -2.97 15.29
N SER A 33 -1.04 -3.22 16.60
CA SER A 33 -0.25 -4.28 17.24
C SER A 33 -1.00 -5.61 17.23
N ASP A 34 -0.27 -6.68 16.97
CA ASP A 34 -0.67 -8.07 17.21
C ASP A 34 0.57 -8.89 17.63
N ARG A 35 0.43 -10.21 17.79
CA ARG A 35 1.53 -11.08 18.26
C ARG A 35 2.75 -11.11 17.34
N TRP A 36 2.61 -10.65 16.09
CA TRP A 36 3.69 -10.58 15.09
C TRP A 36 4.31 -9.17 14.98
N GLY A 37 3.91 -8.25 15.86
CA GLY A 37 4.44 -6.88 15.91
C GLY A 37 3.44 -5.83 15.46
N GLN A 38 3.96 -4.68 14.99
CA GLN A 38 3.16 -3.50 14.67
C GLN A 38 3.20 -3.13 13.19
N GLY A 39 2.10 -2.64 12.64
CA GLY A 39 1.94 -2.35 11.20
C GLY A 39 2.39 -0.97 10.71
N HIS A 40 2.80 -0.06 11.60
CA HIS A 40 3.24 1.28 11.20
C HIS A 40 4.67 1.30 10.65
N TYR A 41 5.00 2.32 9.85
CA TYR A 41 6.36 2.56 9.38
C TYR A 41 7.32 2.80 10.55
N GLY A 42 8.52 2.24 10.48
CA GLY A 42 9.53 2.34 11.55
C GLY A 42 9.31 1.38 12.72
N ALA A 43 8.23 0.57 12.72
CA ALA A 43 8.03 -0.45 13.75
C ALA A 43 9.22 -1.44 13.82
N ARG A 44 9.61 -1.85 15.02
CA ARG A 44 10.74 -2.78 15.23
C ARG A 44 10.48 -4.14 14.58
N ARG A 45 11.52 -4.72 13.97
CA ARG A 45 11.58 -6.05 13.34
C ARG A 45 12.92 -6.70 13.68
N GLY A 46 13.09 -7.09 14.96
CA GLY A 46 14.39 -7.49 15.50
C GLY A 46 15.38 -6.33 15.41
N ASN A 47 16.48 -6.53 14.68
CA ASN A 47 17.51 -5.52 14.43
C ASN A 47 17.22 -4.61 13.22
N ARG A 48 16.04 -4.75 12.60
CA ARG A 48 15.60 -3.97 11.44
C ARG A 48 14.34 -3.17 11.76
N GLU A 49 14.02 -2.23 10.89
CA GLU A 49 12.77 -1.46 10.93
C GLU A 49 11.80 -1.89 9.83
N HIS A 50 10.52 -1.71 10.09
CA HIS A 50 9.46 -1.86 9.11
C HIS A 50 9.51 -0.72 8.06
N LYS A 51 9.80 -1.06 6.81
CA LYS A 51 9.99 -0.08 5.71
C LYS A 51 8.72 0.21 4.91
N GLY A 52 7.56 -0.17 5.43
CA GLY A 52 6.26 0.04 4.80
C GLY A 52 5.19 0.41 5.82
N LEU A 53 3.96 0.43 5.34
CA LEU A 53 2.75 0.59 6.13
C LEU A 53 1.78 -0.53 5.79
N ASP A 54 1.28 -1.18 6.84
CA ASP A 54 0.36 -2.31 6.71
C ASP A 54 -1.09 -1.80 6.74
N ILE A 55 -1.80 -1.98 5.63
CA ILE A 55 -3.21 -1.61 5.49
C ILE A 55 -4.06 -2.86 5.62
N LYS A 56 -5.00 -2.89 6.58
CA LYS A 56 -5.82 -4.08 6.86
C LYS A 56 -6.51 -4.57 5.59
N CYS A 57 -6.40 -5.86 5.32
CA CYS A 57 -7.04 -6.50 4.20
C CYS A 57 -7.15 -7.99 4.44
N SER A 58 -8.37 -8.53 4.47
CA SER A 58 -8.60 -9.95 4.72
C SER A 58 -8.05 -10.80 3.58
N ASP A 59 -7.54 -11.98 3.90
CA ASP A 59 -7.11 -12.99 2.93
C ASP A 59 -8.21 -13.22 1.87
N GLY A 60 -7.82 -13.35 0.60
CA GLY A 60 -8.76 -13.52 -0.51
C GLY A 60 -9.50 -12.26 -0.96
N SER A 61 -9.38 -11.13 -0.26
CA SER A 61 -10.03 -9.87 -0.65
C SER A 61 -9.47 -9.32 -1.97
N ALA A 62 -10.33 -8.69 -2.76
CA ALA A 62 -9.89 -7.90 -3.91
C ALA A 62 -9.06 -6.69 -3.46
N VAL A 63 -7.96 -6.46 -4.17
CA VAL A 63 -7.08 -5.31 -4.00
C VAL A 63 -7.23 -4.37 -5.20
N TYR A 64 -7.42 -3.08 -4.95
CA TYR A 64 -7.73 -2.08 -5.97
C TYR A 64 -6.60 -1.09 -6.21
N ALA A 65 -6.63 -0.47 -7.39
CA ALA A 65 -5.78 0.66 -7.72
C ALA A 65 -6.17 1.90 -6.92
N PRO A 66 -5.26 2.48 -6.10
CA PRO A 66 -5.58 3.64 -5.26
C PRO A 66 -5.81 4.92 -6.07
N PHE A 67 -5.26 4.97 -7.28
CA PHE A 67 -5.41 5.99 -8.32
C PHE A 67 -5.02 5.36 -9.66
N ASP A 68 -5.04 6.12 -10.75
CA ASP A 68 -4.53 5.63 -12.04
C ASP A 68 -3.05 5.30 -11.93
N VAL A 69 -2.70 4.06 -12.28
CA VAL A 69 -1.35 3.50 -12.13
C VAL A 69 -0.89 2.76 -13.37
N THR A 70 0.41 2.76 -13.59
CA THR A 70 1.13 1.82 -14.46
C THR A 70 1.71 0.70 -13.61
N LEU A 71 1.48 -0.54 -14.03
CA LEU A 71 2.05 -1.75 -13.45
C LEU A 71 3.45 -1.97 -14.03
N ASN A 72 4.45 -2.16 -13.16
CA ASN A 72 5.87 -2.19 -13.52
C ASN A 72 6.56 -3.47 -13.00
N GLY A 73 5.92 -4.61 -13.25
CA GLY A 73 6.46 -5.92 -12.94
C GLY A 73 6.16 -6.44 -11.54
N ARG A 74 6.39 -7.74 -11.37
CA ARG A 74 6.23 -8.46 -10.12
C ARG A 74 7.20 -7.92 -9.06
N ALA A 75 6.77 -7.94 -7.80
CA ALA A 75 7.63 -7.62 -6.67
C ALA A 75 7.65 -8.80 -5.69
N ILE A 76 8.85 -9.22 -5.26
CA ILE A 76 9.06 -10.37 -4.38
C ILE A 76 9.44 -9.86 -2.97
N PRO A 77 8.60 -10.06 -1.94
CA PRO A 77 8.87 -9.61 -0.58
C PRO A 77 10.07 -10.29 0.11
N TYR A 78 10.24 -11.60 -0.09
CA TYR A 78 11.15 -12.44 0.71
C TYR A 78 12.17 -13.23 -0.11
N GLY A 79 11.75 -13.90 -1.19
CA GLY A 79 12.57 -14.90 -1.88
C GLY A 79 12.83 -16.14 -1.03
N ASP A 80 11.93 -16.46 -0.09
CA ASP A 80 12.07 -17.53 0.89
C ASP A 80 10.99 -18.61 0.63
N PRO A 81 11.38 -19.87 0.32
CA PRO A 81 10.43 -20.96 0.07
C PRO A 81 9.43 -21.18 1.21
N ASN A 82 9.82 -20.94 2.46
CA ASN A 82 8.92 -21.08 3.62
C ASN A 82 7.80 -20.03 3.65
N LYS A 83 7.92 -18.98 2.83
CA LYS A 83 6.93 -17.91 2.71
C LYS A 83 6.29 -17.87 1.31
N ALA A 84 6.47 -18.91 0.50
CA ALA A 84 6.02 -18.96 -0.89
C ALA A 84 4.53 -18.61 -1.07
N ALA A 85 3.68 -18.99 -0.10
CA ALA A 85 2.24 -18.70 -0.13
C ALA A 85 1.90 -17.20 -0.12
N ILE A 86 2.81 -16.34 0.34
CA ILE A 86 2.65 -14.88 0.37
C ILE A 86 3.77 -14.14 -0.37
N ASP A 87 4.68 -14.84 -1.06
CA ASP A 87 5.87 -14.25 -1.67
C ASP A 87 5.58 -13.68 -3.07
N ASN A 88 4.62 -12.76 -3.12
CA ASN A 88 4.22 -12.07 -4.33
C ASN A 88 3.78 -10.64 -4.03
N GLY A 89 3.73 -9.84 -5.09
CA GLY A 89 3.33 -8.45 -5.06
C GLY A 89 3.53 -7.82 -6.42
N ILE A 90 3.28 -6.52 -6.47
CA ILE A 90 3.30 -5.74 -7.70
C ILE A 90 3.99 -4.40 -7.46
N ASN A 91 4.80 -3.96 -8.43
CA ASN A 91 5.42 -2.65 -8.46
C ASN A 91 4.55 -1.69 -9.29
N LEU A 92 4.28 -0.49 -8.79
CA LEU A 92 3.35 0.46 -9.40
C LEU A 92 3.95 1.86 -9.46
N ARG A 93 3.53 2.61 -10.47
CA ARG A 93 3.80 4.05 -10.60
C ARG A 93 2.51 4.80 -10.91
N GLY A 94 2.35 5.98 -10.33
CA GLY A 94 1.18 6.83 -10.59
C GLY A 94 1.20 8.06 -9.70
N LYS A 95 0.63 9.18 -10.16
CA LYS A 95 0.61 10.46 -9.43
C LYS A 95 1.99 10.91 -8.92
N GLY A 96 3.05 10.65 -9.70
CA GLY A 96 4.43 10.97 -9.32
C GLY A 96 5.04 10.05 -8.25
N LEU A 97 4.32 9.01 -7.82
CA LEU A 97 4.79 8.04 -6.83
C LEU A 97 5.28 6.75 -7.47
N CYS A 98 6.20 6.08 -6.80
CA CYS A 98 6.62 4.70 -7.05
C CYS A 98 6.45 3.91 -5.77
N PHE A 99 5.67 2.83 -5.81
CA PHE A 99 5.38 2.02 -4.63
C PHE A 99 5.13 0.56 -5.00
N LYS A 100 5.24 -0.32 -4.00
CA LYS A 100 4.99 -1.75 -4.07
C LYS A 100 3.80 -2.09 -3.20
N LEU A 101 2.97 -3.01 -3.67
CA LEU A 101 1.97 -3.70 -2.85
C LEU A 101 2.42 -5.15 -2.70
N PHE A 102 2.80 -5.54 -1.50
CA PHE A 102 3.17 -6.91 -1.18
C PHE A 102 2.00 -7.71 -0.64
N TYR A 103 2.14 -9.03 -0.71
CA TYR A 103 1.14 -10.03 -0.31
C TYR A 103 -0.12 -9.98 -1.20
N VAL A 104 0.08 -9.63 -2.47
CA VAL A 104 -0.98 -9.56 -3.48
C VAL A 104 -0.60 -10.49 -4.62
N SER A 105 -1.55 -11.33 -5.04
CA SER A 105 -1.48 -12.03 -6.33
C SER A 105 -2.03 -11.09 -7.40
N PRO A 106 -1.19 -10.45 -8.24
CA PRO A 106 -1.67 -9.53 -9.25
C PRO A 106 -2.38 -10.29 -10.38
N ASP A 107 -3.47 -9.72 -10.89
CA ASP A 107 -4.20 -10.24 -12.06
C ASP A 107 -3.34 -10.12 -13.34
N ARG A 108 -2.48 -9.10 -13.39
CA ARG A 108 -1.49 -8.85 -14.44
C ARG A 108 -0.33 -8.01 -13.88
N THR A 109 0.83 -8.06 -14.52
CA THR A 109 2.05 -7.40 -14.02
C THR A 109 2.54 -6.22 -14.86
N SER A 110 1.87 -5.90 -15.96
CA SER A 110 2.18 -4.79 -16.86
C SER A 110 0.92 -4.10 -17.37
N GLY A 111 1.09 -2.91 -17.95
CA GLY A 111 -0.01 -2.08 -18.47
C GLY A 111 -0.55 -1.09 -17.46
N SER A 112 -1.68 -0.44 -17.78
CA SER A 112 -2.29 0.60 -16.93
C SER A 112 -3.58 0.12 -16.28
N VAL A 113 -3.87 0.58 -15.07
CA VAL A 113 -5.10 0.27 -14.32
C VAL A 113 -5.66 1.59 -13.77
N ARG A 114 -6.96 1.81 -13.97
CA ARG A 114 -7.62 3.03 -13.48
C ARG A 114 -7.95 2.91 -11.99
N LYS A 115 -8.05 4.05 -11.31
CA LYS A 115 -8.50 4.13 -9.90
C LYS A 115 -9.74 3.25 -9.65
N GLY A 116 -9.72 2.50 -8.56
CA GLY A 116 -10.83 1.64 -8.13
C GLY A 116 -10.96 0.33 -8.90
N GLN A 117 -10.25 0.14 -10.02
CA GLN A 117 -10.20 -1.15 -10.69
C GLN A 117 -9.35 -2.14 -9.89
N ARG A 118 -9.73 -3.42 -9.96
CA ARG A 118 -9.01 -4.51 -9.32
C ARG A 118 -7.63 -4.69 -9.95
N ILE A 119 -6.62 -4.83 -9.09
CA ILE A 119 -5.23 -5.16 -9.45
C ILE A 119 -4.94 -6.63 -9.14
N GLY A 120 -5.61 -7.21 -8.13
CA GLY A 120 -5.35 -8.59 -7.73
C GLY A 120 -6.15 -9.03 -6.52
N THR A 121 -5.65 -10.08 -5.87
CA THR A 121 -6.23 -10.68 -4.66
C THR A 121 -5.19 -10.73 -3.54
N MET A 122 -5.61 -10.40 -2.32
CA MET A 122 -4.83 -10.56 -1.11
C MET A 122 -4.49 -12.04 -0.89
N LEU A 123 -3.20 -12.34 -0.72
CA LEU A 123 -2.69 -13.70 -0.51
C LEU A 123 -3.08 -14.26 0.87
N PRO A 124 -3.04 -15.59 1.07
CA PRO A 124 -3.47 -16.25 2.30
C PRO A 124 -2.46 -16.06 3.45
N MET A 125 -2.39 -14.85 4.00
CA MET A 125 -1.44 -14.47 5.05
C MET A 125 -1.59 -15.29 6.32
N GLN A 126 -2.80 -15.70 6.68
CA GLN A 126 -3.04 -16.52 7.86
C GLN A 126 -2.35 -17.89 7.79
N SER A 127 -2.05 -18.40 6.59
CA SER A 127 -1.37 -19.69 6.44
C SER A 127 0.12 -19.62 6.80
N VAL A 128 0.73 -18.44 6.67
CA VAL A 128 2.16 -18.21 6.98
C VAL A 128 2.33 -17.59 8.37
N TYR A 129 1.43 -16.67 8.74
CA TYR A 129 1.45 -16.00 10.04
C TYR A 129 0.07 -16.11 10.71
N PRO A 130 -0.31 -17.28 11.26
CA PRO A 130 -1.61 -17.42 11.92
C PRO A 130 -1.78 -16.35 13.01
N GLY A 131 -2.96 -15.73 13.12
CA GLY A 131 -3.25 -14.73 14.15
C GLY A 131 -2.60 -13.35 13.93
N ILE A 132 -1.98 -13.10 12.77
CA ILE A 132 -1.64 -11.74 12.35
C ILE A 132 -2.91 -10.99 11.92
N THR A 133 -2.94 -9.67 11.99
CA THR A 133 -3.97 -8.93 11.24
C THR A 133 -3.59 -8.97 9.76
N SER A 134 -4.35 -9.67 8.91
CA SER A 134 -4.08 -9.71 7.47
C SER A 134 -4.07 -8.30 6.86
N HIS A 135 -3.10 -8.04 5.97
CA HIS A 135 -2.85 -6.71 5.45
C HIS A 135 -2.13 -6.72 4.10
N VAL A 136 -2.38 -5.69 3.28
CA VAL A 136 -1.48 -5.34 2.18
C VAL A 136 -0.35 -4.49 2.75
N HIS A 137 0.89 -4.88 2.50
CA HIS A 137 2.07 -4.07 2.87
C HIS A 137 2.38 -3.10 1.75
N VAL A 138 2.23 -1.80 2.05
CA VAL A 138 2.51 -0.71 1.13
C VAL A 138 3.91 -0.18 1.39
N GLN A 139 4.77 -0.20 0.37
CA GLN A 139 6.15 0.27 0.51
C GLN A 139 6.54 1.17 -0.65
N MET A 140 7.01 2.38 -0.34
CA MET A 140 7.58 3.27 -1.36
C MET A 140 8.83 2.62 -1.96
N CYS A 141 9.09 2.84 -3.24
CA CYS A 141 10.25 2.25 -3.92
C CYS A 141 11.58 2.66 -3.28
N ASP A 142 11.66 3.90 -2.79
CA ASP A 142 12.80 4.48 -2.06
C ASP A 142 12.80 4.14 -0.56
N ARG A 143 11.81 3.37 -0.08
CA ARG A 143 11.60 3.00 1.34
C ARG A 143 11.34 4.18 2.27
N SER A 144 10.93 5.33 1.74
CA SER A 144 10.44 6.47 2.52
C SER A 144 9.10 6.15 3.20
N ASN A 145 8.73 6.94 4.21
CA ASN A 145 7.51 6.72 4.99
C ASN A 145 6.24 7.02 4.16
N PRO A 146 5.38 6.02 3.86
CA PRO A 146 4.17 6.23 3.06
C PRO A 146 3.01 6.87 3.83
N THR A 147 3.12 7.04 5.17
CA THR A 147 2.01 7.42 6.05
C THR A 147 1.29 8.70 5.62
N ARG A 148 2.01 9.68 5.05
CA ARG A 148 1.41 10.96 4.62
C ARG A 148 0.34 10.81 3.53
N TYR A 149 0.38 9.72 2.76
CA TYR A 149 -0.56 9.45 1.67
C TYR A 149 -1.86 8.74 2.12
N PHE A 150 -1.96 8.39 3.41
CA PHE A 150 -3.13 7.79 4.05
C PHE A 150 -3.63 8.78 5.11
#